data_AF-A0AAW2XD64-F1
#
_entry.id   AF-A0AAW2XD64-F1
#
_cell.length_a   1.000
_cell.length_b   1.000
_cell.length_c   1.000
_cell.angle_alpha   90.00
_cell.angle_beta   90.00
_cell.angle_gamma   90.00
#
_symmetry.space_group_name_H-M   'P 1'
#
loop_
_entity.id
_entity.type
_entity.pdbx_description
1 polymer ?
#
loop_
_entity_poly.entity_id
_entity_poly.type
_entity_poly.pdbx_seq_one_letter_code
_entity_poly.pdbx_strand_id
1 'polypeptide(L)'
;MLATCGASISGFRTTKCYWWKRKDRTPITLRWTLDVHVGQSYSVLVTADQYPADYYIVATPKCVNFTKPNAIAAVGVLHYDNSTTSANGPLPSGPDPFDIGFSLNQARAITLNMTTGGARPNRQGSFNVTNVTLSQTFLLRGSFALIDGYPRYTVNNVTYVTPSTPLKLADQFLNGSGVYELDAFPIHSSLPAPVNGTFVVSGTHKGWLEIVFKNDLDMIDSWHLDGFGFFVVGFGLGEWTPEARSTTYNLYDPVVRSTVQVYPGGWTAVYVYLDNPGMWNLRSQNLRRWYLGQELYIRVYDPDPNPIKERSPPNNLLYCGAVQAPPPPPPSPPLPSPPPPKAVPVPAPPVPVPTPPSSAAVKTSHIGW
;
A
#
# COMPACT_ATOMS: atom_id res chain seq x y z
N MET A 1 9.93 -6.25 -15.03
CA MET A 1 9.47 -5.02 -15.71
C MET A 1 8.07 -4.75 -15.18
N LEU A 2 7.93 -3.93 -14.14
CA LEU A 2 6.61 -3.51 -13.62
C LEU A 2 6.36 -2.13 -14.24
N ALA A 3 5.55 -2.11 -15.30
CA ALA A 3 5.39 -0.95 -16.15
C ALA A 3 4.31 0.00 -15.62
N THR A 4 4.54 1.29 -15.82
CA THR A 4 3.44 2.23 -16.02
C THR A 4 2.82 1.92 -17.37
N CYS A 5 1.51 1.71 -17.43
CA CYS A 5 0.80 1.36 -18.66
C CYS A 5 -0.16 2.47 -19.07
N GLY A 6 -0.10 2.89 -20.33
CA GLY A 6 -1.20 3.62 -20.97
C GLY A 6 -2.26 2.60 -21.43
N ALA A 7 -3.50 2.70 -20.94
CA ALA A 7 -4.61 1.85 -21.37
C ALA A 7 -5.52 2.60 -22.34
N SER A 8 -5.79 2.04 -23.52
CA SER A 8 -6.65 2.61 -24.56
C SER A 8 -7.73 1.63 -25.02
N ILE A 9 -8.91 2.15 -25.40
CA ILE A 9 -9.98 1.36 -26.03
C ILE A 9 -10.29 1.97 -27.39
N SER A 10 -10.21 1.16 -28.45
CA SER A 10 -10.57 1.60 -29.81
C SER A 10 -12.07 1.90 -29.91
N GLY A 11 -12.48 2.98 -30.58
CA GLY A 11 -13.91 3.28 -30.84
C GLY A 11 -14.70 3.92 -29.68
N PHE A 12 -14.26 3.82 -28.41
CA PHE A 12 -14.95 4.41 -27.25
C PHE A 12 -14.36 5.67 -26.61
N ARG A 13 -15.19 6.70 -26.44
CA ARG A 13 -14.89 7.77 -25.46
C ARG A 13 -15.00 7.17 -24.05
N THR A 14 -13.88 7.01 -23.34
CA THR A 14 -13.88 6.73 -21.89
C THR A 14 -14.64 7.85 -21.21
N THR A 15 -15.85 7.57 -20.76
CA THR A 15 -16.74 8.66 -20.35
C THR A 15 -16.37 9.13 -18.95
N LYS A 16 -15.87 8.25 -18.06
CA LYS A 16 -15.67 8.57 -16.63
C LYS A 16 -14.61 7.68 -15.97
N CYS A 17 -13.52 8.22 -15.43
CA CYS A 17 -12.65 7.48 -14.49
C CYS A 17 -13.08 7.68 -13.02
N TYR A 18 -13.01 6.62 -12.23
CA TYR A 18 -13.38 6.48 -10.82
C TYR A 18 -12.22 5.83 -10.04
N TRP A 19 -12.22 5.98 -8.71
CA TRP A 19 -11.08 5.61 -7.86
C TRP A 19 -11.54 4.93 -6.58
N TRP A 20 -10.82 3.90 -6.16
CA TRP A 20 -11.14 3.19 -4.92
C TRP A 20 -10.34 3.72 -3.73
N LYS A 21 -11.03 4.43 -2.82
CA LYS A 21 -11.10 4.19 -1.35
C LYS A 21 -12.08 5.22 -0.74
N ARG A 22 -13.35 4.86 -0.57
CA ARG A 22 -14.50 5.70 -0.10
C ARG A 22 -15.34 6.39 -1.20
N LYS A 23 -16.63 6.50 -0.90
CA LYS A 23 -17.83 6.21 -1.73
C LYS A 23 -18.51 7.48 -2.28
N ASP A 24 -17.74 8.40 -2.84
CA ASP A 24 -18.21 9.72 -3.30
C ASP A 24 -17.15 10.37 -4.19
N ARG A 25 -17.14 10.05 -5.49
CA ARG A 25 -16.14 10.59 -6.42
C ARG A 25 -16.70 10.77 -7.83
N THR A 26 -16.26 11.84 -8.45
CA THR A 26 -16.72 12.33 -9.74
C THR A 26 -15.97 11.81 -10.93
N PRO A 27 -16.65 11.80 -12.08
CA PRO A 27 -16.05 11.46 -13.34
C PRO A 27 -15.08 12.52 -13.84
N ILE A 28 -13.90 12.07 -14.25
CA ILE A 28 -13.04 12.80 -15.18
C ILE A 28 -13.23 12.16 -16.55
N THR A 29 -13.58 12.97 -17.54
CA THR A 29 -13.63 12.56 -18.95
C THR A 29 -12.20 12.63 -19.49
N LEU A 30 -11.50 11.49 -19.50
CA LEU A 30 -10.22 11.41 -20.19
C LEU A 30 -10.46 11.27 -21.70
N ARG A 31 -9.50 11.74 -22.51
CA ARG A 31 -9.35 11.17 -23.86
C ARG A 31 -9.11 9.66 -23.70
N TRP A 32 -9.33 8.91 -24.77
CA TRP A 32 -9.24 7.46 -24.98
C TRP A 32 -8.12 6.67 -24.28
N THR A 33 -7.18 7.30 -23.55
CA THR A 33 -5.99 6.71 -22.94
C THR A 33 -5.83 7.13 -21.47
N LEU A 34 -5.33 6.24 -20.61
CA LEU A 34 -5.06 6.49 -19.19
C LEU A 34 -3.73 5.87 -18.75
N ASP A 35 -2.85 6.66 -18.13
CA ASP A 35 -1.62 6.19 -17.50
C ASP A 35 -1.91 5.62 -16.11
N VAL A 36 -1.57 4.35 -15.92
CA VAL A 36 -1.69 3.61 -14.67
C VAL A 36 -0.30 3.21 -14.20
N HIS A 37 0.11 3.68 -13.03
CA HIS A 37 1.41 3.38 -12.46
C HIS A 37 1.37 2.19 -11.48
N VAL A 38 2.52 1.58 -11.22
CA VAL A 38 2.63 0.39 -10.36
C VAL A 38 2.14 0.73 -8.95
N GLY A 39 1.24 -0.09 -8.41
CA GLY A 39 0.61 0.14 -7.11
C GLY A 39 -0.56 1.12 -7.12
N GLN A 40 -0.98 1.63 -8.29
CA GLN A 40 -2.22 2.39 -8.45
C GLN A 40 -3.37 1.49 -8.93
N SER A 41 -4.59 1.93 -8.62
CA SER A 41 -5.82 1.27 -9.05
C SER A 41 -6.84 2.31 -9.51
N TYR A 42 -7.51 2.00 -10.61
CA TYR A 42 -8.52 2.85 -11.24
C TYR A 42 -9.77 2.00 -11.52
N SER A 43 -10.91 2.64 -11.54
CA SER A 43 -12.14 2.12 -12.11
C SER A 43 -12.52 3.04 -13.26
N VAL A 44 -13.07 2.54 -14.35
CA VAL A 44 -13.46 3.38 -15.50
C VAL A 44 -14.85 2.97 -15.98
N LEU A 45 -15.65 3.94 -16.38
CA LEU A 45 -16.93 3.76 -17.02
C LEU A 45 -16.74 4.00 -18.52
N VAL A 46 -17.16 3.00 -19.28
CA VAL A 46 -17.16 3.01 -20.73
C VAL A 46 -18.61 2.94 -21.17
N THR A 47 -19.03 3.87 -22.01
CA THR A 47 -20.36 3.83 -22.62
C THR A 47 -20.25 3.02 -23.90
N ALA A 48 -20.95 1.90 -23.97
CA ALA A 48 -20.94 1.01 -25.13
C ALA A 48 -21.90 1.53 -26.23
N ASP A 49 -21.52 2.62 -26.90
CA ASP A 49 -22.35 3.36 -27.87
C ASP A 49 -21.92 3.18 -29.34
N GLN A 50 -20.98 2.27 -29.61
CA GLN A 50 -20.49 2.03 -30.97
C GLN A 50 -21.30 0.93 -31.67
N TYR A 51 -21.07 0.75 -32.97
CA TYR A 51 -21.70 -0.33 -33.74
C TYR A 51 -21.42 -1.70 -33.12
N PRO A 52 -22.38 -2.65 -33.10
CA PRO A 52 -22.15 -4.02 -32.61
C PRO A 52 -20.97 -4.74 -33.28
N ALA A 53 -19.81 -4.68 -32.66
CA ALA A 53 -18.57 -5.27 -33.10
C ALA A 53 -17.62 -5.49 -31.91
N ASP A 54 -16.53 -6.23 -32.15
CA ASP A 54 -15.46 -6.43 -31.18
C ASP A 54 -14.41 -5.32 -31.29
N TYR A 55 -13.91 -4.84 -30.16
CA TYR A 55 -12.96 -3.72 -30.11
C TYR A 55 -11.71 -4.06 -29.30
N TYR A 56 -10.54 -3.62 -29.77
CA TYR A 56 -9.30 -3.79 -29.02
C TYR A 56 -9.24 -2.88 -27.78
N ILE A 57 -8.81 -3.46 -26.67
CA ILE A 57 -8.29 -2.79 -25.48
C ILE A 57 -6.79 -3.02 -25.47
N VAL A 58 -5.99 -1.96 -25.40
CA VAL A 58 -4.52 -2.06 -25.47
C VAL A 58 -3.89 -1.41 -24.26
N ALA A 59 -2.93 -2.09 -23.64
CA ALA A 59 -2.08 -1.55 -22.60
C ALA A 59 -0.61 -1.62 -23.02
N THR A 60 0.07 -0.47 -22.99
CA THR A 60 1.45 -0.32 -23.46
C THR A 60 2.34 0.31 -22.38
N PRO A 61 3.55 -0.23 -22.12
CA PRO A 61 4.49 0.38 -21.19
C PRO A 61 4.93 1.80 -21.62
N LYS A 62 5.08 2.71 -20.65
CA LYS A 62 5.71 4.03 -20.81
C LYS A 62 7.23 3.93 -20.60
N CYS A 63 7.98 4.87 -21.18
CA CYS A 63 9.46 4.94 -21.13
C CYS A 63 10.17 3.69 -21.70
N VAL A 64 9.50 2.94 -22.59
CA VAL A 64 10.06 1.76 -23.25
C VAL A 64 9.94 1.94 -24.76
N ASN A 65 11.02 1.64 -25.48
CA ASN A 65 11.00 1.74 -26.94
C ASN A 65 10.38 0.48 -27.55
N PHE A 66 9.25 0.65 -28.24
CA PHE A 66 8.50 -0.43 -28.90
C PHE A 66 9.16 -1.01 -30.14
N THR A 67 10.21 -0.39 -30.68
CA THR A 67 10.95 -0.94 -31.83
C THR A 67 11.91 -2.08 -31.46
N LYS A 68 12.09 -2.36 -30.16
CA LYS A 68 12.85 -3.53 -29.69
C LYS A 68 11.93 -4.76 -29.66
N PRO A 69 12.40 -5.94 -30.12
CA PRO A 69 11.59 -7.16 -30.27
C PRO A 69 10.95 -7.71 -28.97
N ASN A 70 11.29 -7.15 -27.80
CA ASN A 70 10.80 -7.57 -26.49
C ASN A 70 9.74 -6.62 -25.90
N ALA A 71 9.29 -5.60 -26.63
CA ALA A 71 8.27 -4.68 -26.16
C ALA A 71 6.87 -5.28 -26.38
N ILE A 72 6.25 -5.74 -25.29
CA ILE A 72 4.94 -6.40 -25.33
C ILE A 72 3.86 -5.36 -25.07
N ALA A 73 2.93 -5.19 -26.02
CA ALA A 73 1.63 -4.60 -25.74
C ALA A 73 0.69 -5.70 -25.23
N ALA A 74 -0.02 -5.44 -24.14
CA ALA A 74 -1.10 -6.33 -23.71
C ALA A 74 -2.37 -5.95 -24.45
N VAL A 75 -3.02 -6.92 -25.09
CA VAL A 75 -4.22 -6.71 -25.89
C VAL A 75 -5.36 -7.55 -25.31
N GLY A 76 -6.48 -6.89 -25.03
CA GLY A 76 -7.77 -7.51 -24.72
C GLY A 76 -8.80 -7.17 -25.79
N VAL A 77 -9.95 -7.85 -25.76
CA VAL A 77 -11.07 -7.60 -26.66
C VAL A 77 -12.31 -7.26 -25.84
N LEU A 78 -12.92 -6.12 -26.14
CA LEU A 78 -14.26 -5.75 -25.70
C LEU A 78 -15.25 -6.32 -26.72
N HIS A 79 -15.91 -7.42 -26.35
CA HIS A 79 -16.93 -8.09 -27.16
C HIS A 79 -18.32 -7.56 -26.84
N TYR A 80 -19.05 -7.12 -27.85
CA TYR A 80 -20.48 -6.82 -27.73
C TYR A 80 -21.26 -8.12 -27.85
N ASP A 81 -22.25 -8.34 -26.98
CA ASP A 81 -23.02 -9.60 -26.94
C ASP A 81 -23.70 -9.96 -28.28
N ASN A 82 -24.09 -8.95 -29.06
CA ASN A 82 -24.67 -9.11 -30.40
C ASN A 82 -23.65 -8.93 -31.53
N SER A 83 -22.34 -8.98 -31.24
CA SER A 83 -21.28 -8.85 -32.23
C SER A 83 -21.14 -10.12 -33.06
N THR A 84 -21.15 -9.96 -34.38
CA THR A 84 -20.72 -10.99 -35.34
C THR A 84 -19.39 -10.63 -36.01
N THR A 85 -18.77 -9.51 -35.63
CA THR A 85 -17.60 -8.94 -36.28
C THR A 85 -16.44 -8.92 -35.30
N SER A 86 -15.43 -9.77 -35.54
CA SER A 86 -14.21 -9.79 -34.74
C SER A 86 -13.43 -8.49 -34.83
N ALA A 87 -12.59 -8.22 -33.82
CA ALA A 87 -11.75 -7.04 -33.80
C ALA A 87 -10.76 -7.12 -34.96
N ASN A 88 -10.81 -6.14 -35.87
CA ASN A 88 -10.05 -6.12 -37.11
C ASN A 88 -9.30 -4.79 -37.28
N GLY A 89 -8.22 -4.81 -38.06
CA GLY A 89 -7.38 -3.64 -38.31
C GLY A 89 -6.19 -3.50 -37.34
N PRO A 90 -5.41 -2.40 -37.44
CA PRO A 90 -4.26 -2.17 -36.58
C PRO A 90 -4.69 -1.88 -35.13
N LEU A 91 -3.82 -2.22 -34.18
CA LEU A 91 -4.01 -1.83 -32.77
C LEU A 91 -4.10 -0.30 -32.65
N PRO A 92 -4.98 0.24 -31.78
CA PRO A 92 -5.04 1.67 -31.55
C PRO A 92 -3.67 2.22 -31.12
N SER A 93 -3.25 3.34 -31.72
CA SER A 93 -2.04 4.02 -31.30
C SER A 93 -2.25 4.71 -29.95
N GLY A 94 -1.35 4.45 -29.02
CA GLY A 94 -1.27 5.19 -27.75
C GLY A 94 -0.51 6.52 -27.91
N PRO A 95 -0.48 7.36 -26.86
CA PRO A 95 0.42 8.49 -26.78
C PRO A 95 1.88 8.03 -26.88
N ASP A 96 2.78 8.92 -27.31
CA ASP A 96 4.21 8.63 -27.33
C ASP A 96 4.66 8.14 -25.93
N PRO A 97 5.28 6.94 -25.82
CA PRO A 97 5.73 6.40 -24.55
C PRO A 97 6.78 7.26 -23.85
N PHE A 98 7.48 8.14 -24.57
CA PHE A 98 8.50 9.05 -24.04
C PHE A 98 7.99 10.48 -23.83
N ASP A 99 6.74 10.78 -24.19
CA ASP A 99 6.12 12.07 -23.87
C ASP A 99 5.73 12.13 -22.37
N ILE A 100 6.69 12.56 -21.57
CA ILE A 100 6.51 12.83 -20.13
C ILE A 100 5.60 14.03 -19.92
N GLY A 101 5.60 15.02 -20.82
CA GLY A 101 4.74 16.19 -20.74
C GLY A 101 3.26 15.82 -20.80
N PHE A 102 2.88 14.94 -21.73
CA PHE A 102 1.54 14.35 -21.80
C PHE A 102 1.15 13.67 -20.48
N SER A 103 2.02 12.80 -19.97
CA SER A 103 1.78 12.00 -18.76
C SER A 103 1.61 12.90 -17.53
N LEU A 104 2.45 13.94 -17.42
CA LEU A 104 2.43 14.92 -16.35
C LEU A 104 1.17 15.80 -16.40
N ASN A 105 0.76 16.25 -17.60
CA ASN A 105 -0.48 16.99 -17.78
C ASN A 105 -1.71 16.14 -17.46
N GLN A 106 -1.71 14.85 -17.84
CA GLN A 106 -2.78 13.92 -17.47
C GLN A 106 -2.84 13.73 -15.95
N ALA A 107 -1.70 13.57 -15.28
CA ALA A 107 -1.64 13.46 -13.83
C ALA A 107 -2.19 14.70 -13.11
N ARG A 108 -1.87 15.90 -13.60
CA ARG A 108 -2.39 17.17 -13.08
C ARG A 108 -3.88 17.36 -13.31
N ALA A 109 -4.41 16.83 -14.42
CA ALA A 109 -5.84 16.90 -14.72
C ALA A 109 -6.69 15.99 -13.81
N ILE A 110 -6.06 15.09 -13.03
CA ILE A 110 -6.75 14.22 -12.10
C ILE A 110 -6.95 14.94 -10.75
N THR A 111 -8.16 15.45 -10.54
CA THR A 111 -8.55 16.16 -9.30
C THR A 111 -9.80 15.55 -8.65
N LEU A 112 -10.07 15.92 -7.41
CA LEU A 112 -11.35 15.63 -6.75
C LEU A 112 -12.40 16.64 -7.23
N ASN A 113 -13.63 16.24 -7.48
CA ASN A 113 -14.70 17.24 -7.59
C ASN A 113 -15.30 17.50 -6.22
N MET A 114 -15.18 18.75 -5.79
CA MET A 114 -15.62 19.21 -4.49
C MET A 114 -17.13 19.51 -4.42
N THR A 115 -17.87 19.41 -5.53
CA THR A 115 -19.31 19.71 -5.59
C THR A 115 -20.22 18.51 -5.31
N THR A 116 -19.71 17.28 -5.42
CA THR A 116 -20.48 16.05 -5.25
C THR A 116 -20.22 15.41 -3.89
N GLY A 117 -20.74 16.03 -2.82
CA GLY A 117 -20.81 15.42 -1.50
C GLY A 117 -22.25 15.04 -1.16
N GLY A 118 -22.53 13.74 -1.02
CA GLY A 118 -23.79 13.31 -0.40
C GLY A 118 -23.83 13.76 1.06
N ALA A 119 -24.98 14.24 1.53
CA ALA A 119 -25.19 14.61 2.92
C ALA A 119 -24.91 13.39 3.83
N ARG A 120 -23.94 13.51 4.74
CA ARG A 120 -23.66 12.47 5.76
C ARG A 120 -23.85 13.06 7.17
N PRO A 121 -24.48 12.32 8.11
CA PRO A 121 -24.76 12.81 9.47
C PRO A 121 -23.54 13.15 10.32
N ASN A 122 -22.38 12.52 10.06
CA ASN A 122 -21.11 12.85 10.72
C ASN A 122 -20.19 13.55 9.73
N ARG A 123 -19.70 14.75 10.06
CA ARG A 123 -18.63 15.43 9.31
C ARG A 123 -17.32 14.66 9.46
N GLN A 124 -17.10 13.68 8.61
CA GLN A 124 -15.81 13.04 8.45
C GLN A 124 -15.42 13.15 6.97
N GLY A 125 -14.44 14.03 6.67
CA GLY A 125 -13.70 13.92 5.41
C GLY A 125 -13.87 15.02 4.35
N SER A 126 -14.10 16.28 4.72
CA SER A 126 -13.64 17.39 3.86
C SER A 126 -12.34 17.95 4.44
N PHE A 127 -11.31 17.10 4.55
CA PHE A 127 -9.96 17.60 4.80
C PHE A 127 -9.52 18.31 3.53
N ASN A 128 -9.80 19.61 3.47
CA ASN A 128 -9.19 20.47 2.47
C ASN A 128 -7.77 20.79 2.96
N VAL A 129 -6.81 20.77 2.05
CA VAL A 129 -5.41 21.09 2.31
C VAL A 129 -5.03 22.54 2.00
N THR A 130 -6.00 23.39 1.65
CA THR A 130 -5.74 24.82 1.31
C THR A 130 -5.00 25.57 2.42
N ASN A 131 -5.40 25.38 3.69
CA ASN A 131 -4.88 26.16 4.83
C ASN A 131 -4.29 25.27 5.93
N VAL A 132 -3.55 24.22 5.56
CA VAL A 132 -2.90 23.33 6.54
C VAL A 132 -1.54 23.88 6.93
N THR A 133 -1.20 23.78 8.22
CA THR A 133 0.14 24.07 8.73
C THR A 133 0.96 22.79 8.70
N LEU A 134 2.02 22.78 7.89
CA LEU A 134 2.96 21.66 7.84
C LEU A 134 3.74 21.57 9.14
N SER A 135 3.73 20.40 9.78
CA SER A 135 4.55 20.13 10.97
C SER A 135 5.96 19.68 10.59
N GLN A 136 6.11 19.03 9.44
CA GLN A 136 7.38 18.48 8.94
C GLN A 136 7.37 18.50 7.41
N THR A 137 8.57 18.51 6.81
CA THR A 137 8.77 18.35 5.36
C THR A 137 9.89 17.34 5.13
N PHE A 138 9.64 16.29 4.36
CA PHE A 138 10.66 15.35 3.91
C PHE A 138 10.98 15.60 2.43
N LEU A 139 12.24 15.88 2.12
CA LEU A 139 12.76 15.94 0.76
C LEU A 139 13.52 14.64 0.49
N LEU A 140 12.92 13.75 -0.31
CA LEU A 140 13.40 12.39 -0.53
C LEU A 140 13.87 12.22 -1.98
N ARG A 141 15.17 12.11 -2.17
CA ARG A 141 15.83 11.96 -3.47
C ARG A 141 16.14 10.49 -3.75
N GLY A 142 15.37 9.89 -4.65
CA GLY A 142 15.63 8.56 -5.19
C GLY A 142 16.76 8.59 -6.22
N SER A 143 17.79 7.76 -6.01
CA SER A 143 18.96 7.69 -6.90
C SER A 143 19.52 6.26 -6.98
N PHE A 144 20.56 6.09 -7.80
CA PHE A 144 21.31 4.85 -7.93
C PHE A 144 22.73 5.05 -7.38
N ALA A 145 23.27 4.04 -6.71
CA ALA A 145 24.63 4.04 -6.21
C ALA A 145 25.28 2.66 -6.34
N LEU A 146 26.61 2.64 -6.40
CA LEU A 146 27.41 1.44 -6.16
C LEU A 146 27.93 1.51 -4.72
N ILE A 147 27.57 0.51 -3.91
CA ILE A 147 28.11 0.35 -2.55
C ILE A 147 28.85 -0.98 -2.53
N ASP A 148 30.14 -0.93 -2.23
CA ASP A 148 31.04 -2.09 -2.27
C ASP A 148 31.02 -2.83 -3.62
N GLY A 149 30.85 -2.09 -4.72
CA GLY A 149 30.76 -2.64 -6.08
C GLY A 149 29.38 -3.23 -6.44
N TYR A 150 28.42 -3.27 -5.51
CA TYR A 150 27.08 -3.78 -5.77
C TYR A 150 26.08 -2.67 -6.14
N PRO A 151 25.21 -2.87 -7.15
CA PRO A 151 24.18 -1.92 -7.53
C PRO A 151 23.10 -1.81 -6.44
N ARG A 152 22.87 -0.59 -5.96
CA ARG A 152 21.84 -0.25 -4.97
C ARG A 152 20.98 0.90 -5.46
N TYR A 153 19.73 0.94 -5.03
CA TYR A 153 18.90 2.13 -5.12
C TYR A 153 18.84 2.77 -3.74
N THR A 154 18.93 4.09 -3.70
CA THR A 154 19.01 4.84 -2.45
C THR A 154 17.91 5.89 -2.36
N VAL A 155 17.63 6.29 -1.14
CA VAL A 155 16.86 7.48 -0.80
C VAL A 155 17.77 8.37 0.00
N ASN A 156 18.09 9.55 -0.51
CA ASN A 156 19.03 10.47 0.12
C ASN A 156 20.40 9.83 0.45
N ASN A 157 20.90 8.98 -0.45
CA ASN A 157 22.14 8.20 -0.28
C ASN A 157 22.09 7.15 0.84
N VAL A 158 20.90 6.78 1.32
CA VAL A 158 20.70 5.61 2.18
C VAL A 158 20.05 4.49 1.38
N THR A 159 20.66 3.30 1.36
CA THR A 159 19.98 2.08 0.93
C THR A 159 19.52 1.32 2.17
N TYR A 160 18.23 1.02 2.22
CA TYR A 160 17.65 0.28 3.32
C TYR A 160 18.18 -1.16 3.35
N VAL A 161 18.50 -1.64 4.55
CA VAL A 161 18.82 -3.03 4.82
C VAL A 161 17.72 -3.60 5.69
N THR A 162 17.11 -4.72 5.28
CA THR A 162 16.11 -5.39 6.09
C THR A 162 16.77 -6.06 7.29
N PRO A 163 16.47 -5.66 8.54
CA PRO A 163 17.03 -6.31 9.72
C PRO A 163 16.42 -7.70 9.93
N SER A 164 17.13 -8.56 10.67
CA SER A 164 16.61 -9.88 11.09
C SER A 164 15.45 -9.78 12.10
N THR A 165 15.32 -8.63 12.76
CA THR A 165 14.25 -8.34 13.72
C THR A 165 13.28 -7.33 13.10
N PRO A 166 11.99 -7.67 12.92
CA PRO A 166 10.99 -6.76 12.39
C PRO A 166 10.93 -5.45 13.19
N LEU A 167 10.89 -4.32 12.48
CA LEU A 167 10.94 -2.99 13.09
C LEU A 167 9.85 -2.77 14.14
N LYS A 168 8.64 -3.28 13.93
CA LYS A 168 7.56 -3.15 14.92
C LYS A 168 7.79 -3.99 16.18
N LEU A 169 8.44 -5.16 16.08
CA LEU A 169 8.85 -5.93 17.26
C LEU A 169 9.97 -5.21 18.01
N ALA A 170 10.95 -4.68 17.29
CA ALA A 170 12.05 -3.92 17.88
C ALA A 170 11.55 -2.66 18.60
N ASP A 171 10.64 -1.91 17.98
CA ASP A 171 9.99 -0.74 18.57
C ASP A 171 9.24 -1.10 19.87
N GLN A 172 8.46 -2.19 19.84
CA GLN A 172 7.63 -2.60 20.97
C GLN A 172 8.43 -3.18 22.17
N PHE A 173 9.45 -3.98 21.91
CA PHE A 173 10.11 -4.78 22.95
C PHE A 173 11.54 -4.33 23.29
N LEU A 174 12.19 -3.59 22.39
CA LEU A 174 13.59 -3.18 22.53
C LEU A 174 13.77 -1.66 22.46
N ASN A 175 12.69 -0.87 22.32
CA ASN A 175 12.75 0.55 21.98
C ASN A 175 13.65 0.83 20.76
N GLY A 176 13.69 -0.09 19.80
CA GLY A 176 14.54 -0.04 18.61
C GLY A 176 16.02 -0.40 18.83
N SER A 177 16.46 -0.61 20.07
CA SER A 177 17.86 -0.84 20.42
C SER A 177 18.48 -2.01 19.66
N GLY A 178 19.62 -1.75 19.02
CA GLY A 178 20.39 -2.75 18.27
C GLY A 178 19.75 -3.21 16.95
N VAL A 179 18.63 -2.62 16.52
CA VAL A 179 17.93 -3.01 15.28
C VAL A 179 17.88 -1.89 14.25
N TYR A 180 17.55 -0.67 14.66
CA TYR A 180 17.51 0.48 13.77
C TYR A 180 17.96 1.76 14.47
N GLU A 181 18.40 2.73 13.68
CA GLU A 181 18.74 4.06 14.16
C GLU A 181 17.55 5.01 13.94
N LEU A 182 17.03 5.58 15.03
CA LEU A 182 15.91 6.51 14.98
C LEU A 182 16.42 7.93 14.69
N ASP A 183 15.80 8.61 13.73
CA ASP A 183 16.02 10.01 13.36
C ASP A 183 17.44 10.40 12.89
N ALA A 184 18.28 9.40 12.56
CA ALA A 184 19.58 9.63 11.92
C ALA A 184 19.51 9.73 10.37
N PHE A 185 18.37 9.38 9.76
CA PHE A 185 18.17 9.51 8.31
C PHE A 185 18.06 10.99 7.90
N PRO A 186 18.75 11.45 6.85
CA PRO A 186 18.68 12.85 6.44
C PRO A 186 17.38 13.14 5.67
N ILE A 187 16.45 13.85 6.29
CA ILE A 187 15.13 14.14 5.70
C ILE A 187 15.08 15.39 4.81
N HIS A 188 16.15 16.19 4.74
CA HIS A 188 16.19 17.45 3.96
C HIS A 188 17.31 17.50 2.92
N SER A 189 18.19 16.50 2.90
CA SER A 189 19.39 16.45 2.07
C SER A 189 19.81 15.00 1.84
N SER A 190 20.78 14.78 0.96
CA SER A 190 21.42 13.48 0.81
C SER A 190 22.72 13.41 1.62
N LEU A 191 23.07 12.23 2.12
CA LEU A 191 24.40 12.01 2.72
C LEU A 191 25.50 12.27 1.69
N PRO A 192 26.70 12.73 2.09
CA PRO A 192 27.81 12.92 1.17
C PRO A 192 28.24 11.65 0.42
N ALA A 193 28.11 10.49 1.08
CA ALA A 193 28.42 9.18 0.52
C ALA A 193 27.26 8.20 0.74
N PRO A 194 27.00 7.29 -0.22
CA PRO A 194 26.00 6.24 -0.06
C PRO A 194 26.33 5.24 1.06
N VAL A 195 25.33 4.89 1.88
CA VAL A 195 25.50 3.94 3.00
C VAL A 195 24.41 2.87 3.02
N ASN A 196 24.78 1.67 3.47
CA ASN A 196 23.83 0.62 3.86
C ASN A 196 23.41 0.86 5.32
N GLY A 197 22.11 0.87 5.60
CA GLY A 197 21.67 0.95 7.00
C GLY A 197 20.16 0.77 7.21
N THR A 198 19.79 0.55 8.46
CA THR A 198 18.40 0.45 8.90
C THR A 198 18.06 1.69 9.69
N PHE A 199 17.46 2.68 9.02
CA PHE A 199 17.05 3.93 9.65
C PHE A 199 15.54 4.04 9.69
N VAL A 200 15.03 4.68 10.75
CA VAL A 200 13.60 4.99 10.92
C VAL A 200 13.48 6.49 11.19
N VAL A 201 12.54 7.16 10.54
CA VAL A 201 12.24 8.58 10.77
C VAL A 201 10.99 8.74 11.62
N SER A 202 10.97 9.71 12.51
CA SER A 202 9.80 10.06 13.31
C SER A 202 8.86 10.97 12.53
N GLY A 203 7.59 10.58 12.48
CA GLY A 203 6.48 11.40 12.01
C GLY A 203 5.69 11.99 13.17
N THR A 204 5.45 13.30 13.17
CA THR A 204 4.65 13.98 14.20
C THR A 204 3.21 13.50 14.15
N HIS A 205 2.77 12.75 15.17
CA HIS A 205 1.39 12.29 15.30
C HIS A 205 0.42 13.47 15.32
N LYS A 206 -0.67 13.36 14.53
CA LYS A 206 -1.65 14.43 14.25
C LYS A 206 -1.05 15.68 13.60
N GLY A 207 0.12 15.57 12.99
CA GLY A 207 0.77 16.58 12.18
C GLY A 207 0.52 16.39 10.68
N TRP A 208 0.59 17.49 9.93
CA TRP A 208 0.64 17.46 8.47
C TRP A 208 2.09 17.35 8.00
N LEU A 209 2.44 16.23 7.37
CA LEU A 209 3.74 16.02 6.77
C LEU A 209 3.65 16.30 5.27
N GLU A 210 4.57 17.13 4.76
CA GLU A 210 4.85 17.22 3.34
C GLU A 210 5.94 16.22 2.97
N ILE A 211 5.73 15.45 1.90
CA ILE A 211 6.78 14.61 1.32
C ILE A 211 6.97 15.05 -0.13
N VAL A 212 8.19 15.49 -0.44
CA VAL A 212 8.64 15.82 -1.79
C VAL A 212 9.54 14.70 -2.27
N PHE A 213 9.03 13.87 -3.17
CA PHE A 213 9.82 12.87 -3.85
C PHE A 213 10.53 13.50 -5.04
N LYS A 214 11.83 13.23 -5.18
CA LYS A 214 12.62 13.58 -6.35
C LYS A 214 13.20 12.31 -6.97
N ASN A 215 13.15 12.20 -8.29
CA ASN A 215 13.62 11.03 -9.01
C ASN A 215 14.80 11.40 -9.92
N ASP A 216 16.02 11.07 -9.51
CA ASP A 216 17.24 11.30 -10.29
C ASP A 216 17.51 10.16 -11.30
N LEU A 217 16.57 9.22 -11.43
CA LEU A 217 16.68 8.07 -12.32
C LEU A 217 16.04 8.37 -13.69
N ASP A 218 16.39 7.56 -14.68
CA ASP A 218 15.97 7.67 -16.08
C ASP A 218 14.56 7.09 -16.36
N MET A 219 13.96 6.41 -15.39
CA MET A 219 12.65 5.78 -15.48
C MET A 219 11.70 6.28 -14.39
N ILE A 220 10.41 6.30 -14.72
CA ILE A 220 9.32 6.64 -13.80
C ILE A 220 9.40 5.75 -12.55
N ASP A 221 9.28 6.36 -11.38
CA ASP A 221 9.09 5.67 -10.11
C ASP A 221 7.64 5.73 -9.64
N SER A 222 7.29 4.93 -8.65
CA SER A 222 5.98 4.99 -7.99
C SER A 222 6.16 4.74 -6.51
N TRP A 223 5.81 5.71 -5.68
CA TRP A 223 6.01 5.70 -4.24
C TRP A 223 4.72 5.41 -3.51
N HIS A 224 4.77 4.52 -2.53
CA HIS A 224 3.64 4.12 -1.70
C HIS A 224 3.94 4.31 -0.23
N LEU A 225 2.95 4.81 0.51
CA LEU A 225 3.01 4.93 1.97
C LEU A 225 1.98 3.98 2.60
N ASP A 226 2.46 2.97 3.32
CA ASP A 226 1.60 2.07 4.08
C ASP A 226 0.83 2.83 5.16
N GLY A 227 -0.38 2.37 5.48
CA GLY A 227 -1.19 2.93 6.57
C GLY A 227 -1.89 4.26 6.27
N PHE A 228 -1.52 4.96 5.19
CA PHE A 228 -2.03 6.30 4.88
C PHE A 228 -2.57 6.46 3.46
N GLY A 229 -3.47 7.43 3.31
CA GLY A 229 -3.71 8.11 2.05
C GLY A 229 -3.18 9.55 2.16
N PHE A 230 -2.75 10.13 1.06
CA PHE A 230 -2.19 11.47 0.98
C PHE A 230 -2.79 12.25 -0.18
N PHE A 231 -2.80 13.57 -0.06
CA PHE A 231 -3.21 14.50 -1.10
C PHE A 231 -2.03 14.76 -2.02
N VAL A 232 -2.19 14.51 -3.32
CA VAL A 232 -1.15 14.81 -4.31
C VAL A 232 -1.27 16.27 -4.69
N VAL A 233 -0.38 17.11 -4.15
CA VAL A 233 -0.49 18.57 -4.25
C VAL A 233 0.32 19.14 -5.40
N GLY A 234 1.39 18.50 -5.86
CA GLY A 234 2.23 19.09 -6.90
C GLY A 234 3.02 18.09 -7.72
N PHE A 235 3.30 18.47 -8.97
CA PHE A 235 4.19 17.77 -9.88
C PHE A 235 5.07 18.79 -10.60
N GLY A 236 6.33 18.46 -10.84
CA GLY A 236 7.23 19.28 -11.65
C GLY A 236 8.36 18.48 -12.27
N LEU A 237 9.03 19.10 -13.24
CA LEU A 237 10.28 18.62 -13.82
C LEU A 237 11.43 19.47 -13.27
N GLY A 238 12.64 18.91 -13.24
CA GLY A 238 13.83 19.57 -12.68
C GLY A 238 13.88 19.51 -11.15
N GLU A 239 14.56 20.47 -10.55
CA GLU A 239 14.67 20.58 -9.10
C GLU A 239 13.38 21.14 -8.49
N TRP A 240 12.99 20.60 -7.34
CA TRP A 240 11.97 21.22 -6.50
C TRP A 240 12.59 22.38 -5.70
N THR A 241 11.86 23.47 -5.59
CA THR A 241 12.21 24.58 -4.70
C THR A 241 11.00 24.97 -3.84
N PRO A 242 11.21 25.60 -2.67
CA PRO A 242 10.11 26.02 -1.78
C PRO A 242 9.03 26.88 -2.46
N GLU A 243 9.38 27.64 -3.49
CA GLU A 243 8.48 28.49 -4.29
C GLU A 243 7.44 27.68 -5.07
N ALA A 244 7.68 26.39 -5.30
CA ALA A 244 6.71 25.48 -5.92
C ALA A 244 5.39 25.45 -5.14
N ARG A 245 5.43 25.64 -3.81
CA ARG A 245 4.24 25.63 -2.93
C ARG A 245 3.23 26.72 -3.29
N SER A 246 3.69 27.88 -3.75
CA SER A 246 2.80 29.00 -4.12
C SER A 246 2.48 29.04 -5.62
N THR A 247 3.32 28.44 -6.45
CA THR A 247 3.24 28.59 -7.92
C THR A 247 2.62 27.39 -8.62
N THR A 248 2.77 26.18 -8.08
CA THR A 248 2.40 24.94 -8.79
C THR A 248 1.49 24.00 -8.01
N TYR A 249 1.38 24.18 -6.69
CA TYR A 249 0.59 23.26 -5.88
C TYR A 249 -0.91 23.48 -6.10
N ASN A 250 -1.62 22.38 -6.36
CA ASN A 250 -3.06 22.31 -6.24
C ASN A 250 -3.43 22.00 -4.79
N LEU A 251 -3.85 23.04 -4.05
CA LEU A 251 -4.34 22.91 -2.69
C LEU A 251 -5.87 23.02 -2.58
N TYR A 252 -6.57 23.16 -3.70
CA TYR A 252 -8.02 23.34 -3.72
C TYR A 252 -8.75 22.02 -3.84
N ASP A 253 -8.37 21.20 -4.82
CA ASP A 253 -9.01 19.92 -5.12
C ASP A 253 -8.04 18.75 -5.41
N PRO A 254 -6.92 18.60 -4.67
CA PRO A 254 -5.94 17.55 -4.95
C PRO A 254 -6.52 16.14 -4.78
N VAL A 255 -6.10 15.23 -5.66
CA VAL A 255 -6.49 13.83 -5.59
C VAL A 255 -5.87 13.13 -4.37
N VAL A 256 -6.68 12.32 -3.67
CA VAL A 256 -6.19 11.46 -2.57
C VAL A 256 -5.78 10.09 -3.13
N ARG A 257 -4.53 9.69 -2.87
CA ARG A 257 -3.94 8.39 -3.26
C ARG A 257 -3.14 7.77 -2.11
N SER A 258 -2.82 6.49 -2.21
CA SER A 258 -1.78 5.84 -1.39
C SER A 258 -0.48 5.63 -2.16
N THR A 259 -0.52 5.78 -3.50
CA THR A 259 0.61 5.58 -4.40
C THR A 259 0.68 6.72 -5.42
N VAL A 260 1.85 7.32 -5.60
CA VAL A 260 2.06 8.41 -6.56
C VAL A 260 3.30 8.16 -7.41
N GLN A 261 3.20 8.49 -8.68
CA GLN A 261 4.32 8.44 -9.61
C GLN A 261 5.26 9.62 -9.44
N VAL A 262 6.53 9.41 -9.77
CA VAL A 262 7.55 10.48 -9.84
C VAL A 262 8.28 10.33 -11.17
N TYR A 263 8.14 11.32 -12.04
CA TYR A 263 8.69 11.27 -13.40
C TYR A 263 10.23 11.39 -13.41
N PRO A 264 10.93 10.84 -14.43
CA PRO A 264 12.38 10.95 -14.57
C PRO A 264 12.86 12.40 -14.50
N GLY A 265 13.87 12.68 -13.68
CA GLY A 265 14.42 14.02 -13.50
C GLY A 265 13.42 15.04 -12.94
N GLY A 266 12.32 14.58 -12.34
CA GLY A 266 11.26 15.43 -11.81
C GLY A 266 11.00 15.18 -10.33
N TRP A 267 9.94 15.84 -9.84
CA TRP A 267 9.51 15.75 -8.47
C TRP A 267 7.99 15.66 -8.34
N THR A 268 7.54 15.16 -7.20
CA THR A 268 6.13 15.08 -6.84
C THR A 268 5.98 15.35 -5.35
N ALA A 269 5.06 16.23 -4.99
CA ALA A 269 4.80 16.64 -3.62
C ALA A 269 3.44 16.13 -3.16
N VAL A 270 3.41 15.61 -1.93
CA VAL A 270 2.19 15.11 -1.29
C VAL A 270 2.06 15.63 0.13
N TYR A 271 0.83 15.87 0.58
CA TYR A 271 0.51 16.16 1.98
C TYR A 271 -0.19 14.96 2.62
N VAL A 272 0.35 14.50 3.75
CA VAL A 272 -0.22 13.40 4.53
C VAL A 272 -0.51 13.87 5.95
N TYR A 273 -1.67 13.49 6.47
CA TYR A 273 -2.01 13.71 7.88
C TYR A 273 -1.71 12.45 8.67
N LEU A 274 -0.78 12.53 9.62
CA LEU A 274 -0.28 11.36 10.35
C LEU A 274 -1.17 11.03 11.55
N ASP A 275 -2.36 10.50 11.31
CA ASP A 275 -3.37 10.14 12.33
C ASP A 275 -3.35 8.69 12.79
N ASN A 276 -2.40 7.89 12.30
CA ASN A 276 -2.33 6.45 12.51
C ASN A 276 -0.98 6.09 13.16
N PRO A 277 -0.90 5.99 14.51
CA PRO A 277 0.30 5.54 15.19
C PRO A 277 0.76 4.14 14.75
N GLY A 278 2.06 3.95 14.61
CA GLY A 278 2.65 2.69 14.17
C GLY A 278 3.97 2.86 13.43
N MET A 279 4.37 1.79 12.73
CA MET A 279 5.60 1.69 11.94
C MET A 279 5.23 1.45 10.47
N TRP A 280 5.41 2.45 9.62
CA TRP A 280 4.86 2.47 8.27
C TRP A 280 5.95 2.53 7.20
N ASN A 281 5.88 1.64 6.22
CA ASN A 281 6.84 1.61 5.12
C ASN A 281 6.49 2.68 4.08
N LEU A 282 7.51 3.42 3.63
CA LEU A 282 7.46 4.33 2.51
C LEU A 282 8.46 3.85 1.47
N ARG A 283 7.97 3.35 0.33
CA ARG A 283 8.83 2.65 -0.64
C ARG A 283 8.46 2.90 -2.09
N SER A 284 9.42 2.60 -2.97
CA SER A 284 9.11 2.34 -4.37
C SER A 284 8.26 1.08 -4.52
N GLN A 285 7.28 1.13 -5.42
CA GLN A 285 6.47 0.00 -5.87
C GLN A 285 7.15 -0.76 -7.01
N ASN A 286 8.27 -0.24 -7.54
CA ASN A 286 9.10 -1.01 -8.44
C ASN A 286 9.88 -2.05 -7.64
N LEU A 287 9.46 -3.32 -7.75
CA LEU A 287 10.02 -4.43 -6.98
C LEU A 287 11.56 -4.52 -7.04
N ARG A 288 12.17 -4.20 -8.20
CA ARG A 288 13.63 -4.20 -8.31
C ARG A 288 14.25 -3.11 -7.44
N ARG A 289 13.66 -1.92 -7.42
CA ARG A 289 14.19 -0.80 -6.63
C ARG A 289 13.96 -1.02 -5.15
N TRP A 290 12.77 -1.51 -4.78
CA TRP A 290 12.47 -1.94 -3.42
C TRP A 290 13.47 -2.99 -2.92
N TYR A 291 13.63 -4.11 -3.65
CA TYR A 291 14.56 -5.18 -3.30
C TYR A 291 16.01 -4.70 -3.11
N LEU A 292 16.41 -3.67 -3.86
CA LEU A 292 17.75 -3.08 -3.82
C LEU A 292 17.86 -1.87 -2.87
N GLY A 293 16.85 -1.65 -2.02
CA GLY A 293 16.93 -0.75 -0.86
C GLY A 293 16.24 0.61 -0.99
N GLN A 294 15.42 0.84 -2.02
CA GLN A 294 14.70 2.11 -2.20
C GLN A 294 13.43 2.21 -1.34
N GLU A 295 13.63 2.23 -0.03
CA GLU A 295 12.57 2.36 0.97
C GLU A 295 13.09 3.05 2.24
N LEU A 296 12.17 3.52 3.06
CA LEU A 296 12.40 3.98 4.42
C LEU A 296 11.17 3.67 5.28
N TYR A 297 11.29 3.82 6.59
CA TYR A 297 10.18 3.61 7.51
C TYR A 297 9.90 4.88 8.33
N ILE A 298 8.61 5.20 8.47
CA ILE A 298 8.12 6.31 9.28
C ILE A 298 7.47 5.72 10.54
N ARG A 299 8.00 6.10 11.70
CA ARG A 299 7.43 5.82 13.01
C ARG A 299 6.54 6.97 13.44
N VAL A 300 5.24 6.71 13.56
CA VAL A 300 4.28 7.66 14.13
C VAL A 300 3.99 7.21 15.55
N TYR A 301 4.39 8.02 16.53
CA TYR A 301 4.31 7.64 17.94
C TYR A 301 3.29 8.48 18.70
N ASP A 302 2.49 7.81 19.53
CA ASP A 302 1.66 8.43 20.55
C ASP A 302 2.05 7.81 21.91
N PRO A 303 2.41 8.62 22.92
CA PRO A 303 2.74 8.10 24.26
C PRO A 303 1.53 7.54 25.02
N ASP A 304 0.29 7.82 24.57
CA ASP A 304 -0.93 7.28 25.16
C ASP A 304 -1.12 5.81 24.76
N PRO A 305 -1.08 4.85 25.72
CA PRO A 305 -1.19 3.41 25.45
C PRO A 305 -2.61 2.97 25.07
N ASN A 306 -3.50 3.90 24.71
CA ASN A 306 -4.87 3.61 24.36
C ASN A 306 -4.94 2.62 23.16
N PRO A 307 -5.53 1.42 23.36
CA PRO A 307 -5.59 0.38 22.32
C PRO A 307 -6.50 0.76 21.13
N ILE A 308 -7.31 1.81 21.26
CA ILE A 308 -8.08 2.40 20.15
C ILE A 308 -7.14 3.09 19.14
N LYS A 309 -5.98 3.59 19.60
CA LYS A 309 -4.99 4.30 18.78
C LYS A 309 -4.02 3.33 18.12
N GLU A 310 -3.44 2.41 18.89
CA GLU A 310 -2.62 1.30 18.39
C GLU A 310 -3.00 0.01 19.12
N ARG A 311 -3.40 -1.02 18.37
CA ARG A 311 -3.85 -2.28 18.97
C ARG A 311 -2.69 -3.00 19.63
N SER A 312 -2.97 -3.64 20.77
CA SER A 312 -2.00 -4.56 21.38
C SER A 312 -1.63 -5.69 20.41
N PRO A 313 -0.39 -6.20 20.47
CA PRO A 313 0.02 -7.32 19.64
C PRO A 313 -0.90 -8.53 19.86
N PRO A 314 -1.21 -9.30 18.80
CA PRO A 314 -2.06 -10.48 18.92
C PRO A 314 -1.35 -11.59 19.72
N ASN A 315 -2.11 -12.46 20.38
CA ASN A 315 -1.56 -13.53 21.23
C ASN A 315 -0.71 -14.55 20.46
N ASN A 316 -0.88 -14.67 19.14
CA ASN A 316 -0.12 -15.55 18.27
C ASN A 316 1.01 -14.81 17.52
N LEU A 317 1.53 -13.72 18.09
CA LEU A 317 2.64 -12.98 17.52
C LEU A 317 3.87 -13.89 17.35
N LEU A 318 4.45 -13.87 16.15
CA LEU A 318 5.70 -14.56 15.87
C LEU A 318 6.88 -13.67 16.26
N TYR A 319 7.87 -14.27 16.92
CA TYR A 319 9.09 -13.61 17.37
C TYR A 319 10.27 -14.06 16.53
N CYS A 320 11.18 -13.14 16.21
CA CYS A 320 12.40 -13.44 15.47
C CYS A 320 13.49 -12.38 15.71
N GLY A 321 14.72 -12.74 15.35
CA GLY A 321 15.89 -11.88 15.55
C GLY A 321 16.23 -11.70 17.02
N ALA A 322 16.38 -10.44 17.45
CA ALA A 322 16.73 -10.06 18.81
C ALA A 322 15.57 -10.18 19.80
N VAL A 323 14.32 -10.32 19.33
CA VAL A 323 13.17 -10.56 20.18
C VAL A 323 12.85 -12.06 20.19
N GLN A 324 12.88 -12.67 21.37
CA GLN A 324 12.58 -14.09 21.58
C GLN A 324 11.20 -14.28 22.20
N ALA A 325 10.62 -15.46 21.99
CA ALA A 325 9.34 -15.82 22.60
C ALA A 325 9.49 -15.88 24.14
N PRO A 326 8.44 -15.49 24.90
CA PRO A 326 8.44 -15.68 26.35
C PRO A 326 8.64 -17.16 26.69
N PRO A 327 9.34 -17.49 27.79
CA PRO A 327 9.41 -18.87 28.26
C PRO A 327 8.00 -19.40 28.54
N PRO A 328 7.74 -20.70 28.28
CA PRO A 328 6.44 -21.29 28.58
C PRO A 328 6.13 -21.13 30.08
N PRO A 329 4.84 -20.96 30.44
CA PRO A 329 4.45 -20.86 31.84
C PRO A 329 4.91 -22.12 32.60
N PRO A 330 5.33 -21.98 33.87
CA PRO A 330 5.72 -23.12 34.68
C PRO A 330 4.58 -24.15 34.74
N PRO A 331 4.89 -25.46 34.78
CA PRO A 331 3.88 -26.49 34.87
C PRO A 331 2.98 -26.24 36.09
N SER A 332 1.67 -26.41 35.89
CA SER A 332 0.70 -26.28 36.98
C SER A 332 1.07 -27.23 38.13
N PRO A 333 0.95 -26.82 39.39
CA PRO A 333 1.17 -27.72 40.52
C PRO A 333 0.30 -28.98 40.36
N PRO A 334 0.82 -30.18 40.67
CA PRO A 334 0.01 -31.38 40.61
C PRO A 334 -1.24 -31.18 41.48
N LEU A 335 -2.41 -31.49 40.92
CA LEU A 335 -3.67 -31.47 41.64
C LEU A 335 -3.50 -32.28 42.94
N PRO A 336 -3.95 -31.76 44.10
CA PRO A 336 -3.87 -32.50 45.35
C PRO A 336 -4.56 -33.84 45.17
N SER A 337 -3.85 -34.92 45.54
CA SER A 337 -4.38 -36.28 45.49
C SER A 337 -5.71 -36.32 46.22
N PRO A 338 -6.76 -36.95 45.64
CA PRO A 338 -8.06 -37.02 46.28
C PRO A 338 -7.91 -37.65 47.67
N PRO A 339 -8.65 -37.15 48.69
CA PRO A 339 -8.58 -37.73 50.03
C PRO A 339 -8.95 -39.21 49.97
N PRO A 340 -8.34 -40.05 50.82
CA PRO A 340 -8.63 -41.47 50.86
C PRO A 340 -10.14 -41.68 51.08
N PRO A 341 -10.75 -42.66 50.39
CA PRO A 341 -12.17 -42.92 50.53
C PRO A 341 -12.50 -43.21 52.00
N LYS A 342 -13.51 -42.52 52.53
CA LYS A 342 -14.04 -42.83 53.86
C LYS A 342 -14.52 -44.28 53.88
N ALA A 343 -14.16 -45.00 54.95
CA ALA A 343 -14.55 -46.40 55.14
C ALA A 343 -16.06 -46.55 54.99
N VAL A 344 -16.47 -47.39 54.03
CA VAL A 344 -17.87 -47.73 53.79
C VAL A 344 -18.28 -48.78 54.84
N PRO A 345 -19.40 -48.59 55.57
CA PRO A 345 -19.91 -49.62 56.46
C PRO A 345 -20.31 -50.87 55.67
N VAL A 346 -19.96 -52.05 56.20
CA VAL A 346 -20.22 -53.37 55.60
C VAL A 346 -21.72 -53.54 55.34
N PRO A 347 -22.16 -53.85 54.10
CA PRO A 347 -23.56 -54.16 53.81
C PRO A 347 -23.95 -55.54 54.34
N ALA A 348 -25.17 -55.66 54.85
CA ALA A 348 -25.79 -56.93 55.26
C ALA A 348 -25.95 -57.91 54.07
N PRO A 349 -25.94 -59.24 54.32
CA PRO A 349 -25.89 -60.24 53.26
C PRO A 349 -27.15 -60.26 52.37
N PRO A 350 -27.01 -60.57 51.08
CA PRO A 350 -28.08 -60.44 50.09
C PRO A 350 -29.09 -61.59 50.14
N VAL A 351 -30.36 -61.25 49.87
CA VAL A 351 -31.45 -62.19 49.59
C VAL A 351 -31.36 -62.64 48.13
N PRO A 352 -31.60 -63.93 47.78
CA PRO A 352 -31.41 -64.43 46.42
C PRO A 352 -32.44 -63.87 45.43
N VAL A 353 -31.95 -63.44 44.27
CA VAL A 353 -32.71 -62.97 43.11
C VAL A 353 -32.95 -64.13 42.13
N PRO A 354 -34.14 -64.27 41.49
CA PRO A 354 -34.31 -65.10 40.29
C PRO A 354 -33.94 -64.32 39.01
N THR A 355 -33.20 -64.96 38.10
CA THR A 355 -32.76 -64.45 36.78
C THR A 355 -33.66 -65.00 35.64
N PRO A 356 -33.52 -64.54 34.38
CA PRO A 356 -34.24 -63.42 33.74
C PRO A 356 -35.06 -63.91 32.51
N PRO A 357 -35.52 -63.01 31.62
CA PRO A 357 -35.14 -63.21 30.22
C PRO A 357 -34.70 -61.96 29.46
N SER A 358 -33.97 -62.24 28.38
CA SER A 358 -33.23 -61.37 27.48
C SER A 358 -34.08 -60.49 26.56
N SER A 359 -33.58 -59.29 26.25
CA SER A 359 -33.78 -58.63 24.95
C SER A 359 -32.70 -57.55 24.78
N ALA A 360 -31.75 -57.75 23.86
CA ALA A 360 -31.78 -57.29 22.47
C ALA A 360 -31.24 -55.85 22.32
N ALA A 361 -30.07 -55.78 21.68
CA ALA A 361 -29.35 -54.56 21.35
C ALA A 361 -30.04 -53.76 20.24
N VAL A 362 -29.95 -52.43 20.32
CA VAL A 362 -30.22 -51.54 19.20
C VAL A 362 -29.02 -50.60 19.01
N LYS A 363 -28.34 -50.79 17.89
CA LYS A 363 -27.41 -49.82 17.28
C LYS A 363 -28.24 -48.90 16.38
N THR A 364 -27.99 -47.59 16.44
CA THR A 364 -28.37 -46.67 15.37
C THR A 364 -27.19 -45.78 14.99
N SER A 365 -26.94 -45.76 13.68
CA SER A 365 -25.90 -45.07 12.94
C SER A 365 -26.28 -43.62 12.62
N HIS A 366 -25.27 -42.75 12.58
CA HIS A 366 -25.32 -41.37 12.10
C HIS A 366 -25.33 -41.29 10.56
N ILE A 367 -26.07 -40.32 10.03
CA ILE A 367 -25.88 -39.73 8.70
C ILE A 367 -25.72 -38.23 8.92
N GLY A 368 -24.58 -37.70 8.48
CA GLY A 368 -24.27 -36.27 8.48
C GLY A 368 -24.57 -35.64 7.12
N TRP A 369 -24.65 -34.31 7.15
CA TRP A 369 -24.30 -33.43 6.04
C TRP A 369 -23.07 -32.64 6.45
#